data_AF-A0A815JTH1-F1
#
_entry.id   AF-A0A815JTH1-F1
#
_cell.length_a   1.000
_cell.length_b   1.000
_cell.length_c   1.000
_cell.angle_alpha   90.00
_cell.angle_beta   90.00
_cell.angle_gamma   90.00
#
_symmetry.space_group_name_H-M   'P 1'
#
loop_
_entity.id
_entity.type
_entity.pdbx_description
1 polymer ?
#
loop_
_entity_poly.entity_id
_entity_poly.type
_entity_poly.pdbx_seq_one_letter_code
_entity_poly.pdbx_strand_id
1 'polypeptide(L)'
;MASLDRVADVASTITKQELENDEEFARPLDRRIDEYAYWEQQIDAVLYLLCEKRMMNVHMLRKGIESIDKPVYNKLSYYERWAISLAKYCLEAGILTQEDLNKKYGPPLHSTDKQLFQVGDEVRVHHENYATRWIKPHLRTPGYLYGKVGIIERCCGLQPNPEYFAYDNTDSITHHQPLYRVRFNQKDVWDHYDGADDDTIDVEIFQHWLMPASQPYSSTEKNEDEGGLKHDFDHQHKDHDHDHMHEARAVIEQTAVDREGRPLPAQHLGESLVSALIGKNIFSPEELRKQIETNQMGGVEQRGANIVVEAWLNPEFKERLLKDGTSTIAEFLKLDKMHDNIVVVENTDKVHNLVVCTLCSCYPRQLLGIPPGWYKSRSYRVRAPRDPRSILKEFGTVLPNDMKIQVHDSTSDLRYLVIPRRPATTQNWSREQLLSIVTRDSMIGVSDITA
;
A
#
# COMPACT_ATOMS: atom_id res chain seq x y z
N MET A 1 -28.64 39.36 11.65
CA MET A 1 -28.92 38.79 10.31
C MET A 1 -27.62 38.71 9.51
N ALA A 2 -26.68 37.87 9.95
CA ALA A 2 -25.44 37.59 9.23
C ALA A 2 -25.07 36.14 9.52
N SER A 3 -24.70 35.39 8.47
CA SER A 3 -24.36 33.97 8.41
C SER A 3 -25.33 33.18 7.53
N LEU A 4 -25.07 33.12 6.22
CA LEU A 4 -25.42 31.98 5.37
C LEU A 4 -24.78 32.01 3.96
N ASP A 5 -23.81 32.87 3.67
CA ASP A 5 -23.03 32.79 2.42
C ASP A 5 -21.93 31.73 2.55
N ARG A 6 -22.39 30.47 2.53
CA ARG A 6 -21.56 29.25 2.60
C ARG A 6 -20.90 29.01 1.25
N VAL A 7 -19.56 29.03 1.20
CA VAL A 7 -18.61 28.08 0.54
C VAL A 7 -18.85 27.60 -0.91
N ALA A 8 -19.97 27.94 -1.56
CA ALA A 8 -20.36 27.46 -2.89
C ALA A 8 -19.68 28.21 -4.03
N ASP A 9 -19.03 29.35 -3.77
CA ASP A 9 -18.50 30.25 -4.82
C ASP A 9 -17.08 29.97 -5.27
N VAL A 10 -16.28 29.14 -4.56
CA VAL A 10 -14.85 28.98 -4.92
C VAL A 10 -14.64 27.91 -6.01
N ALA A 11 -15.56 26.95 -6.15
CA ALA A 11 -15.44 25.88 -7.14
C ALA A 11 -16.07 26.21 -8.50
N SER A 12 -16.94 27.23 -8.57
CA SER A 12 -17.70 27.63 -9.76
C SER A 12 -17.07 28.81 -10.53
N THR A 13 -16.01 29.43 -10.00
CA THR A 13 -15.41 30.66 -10.54
C THR A 13 -14.12 30.47 -11.31
N ILE A 14 -13.54 29.27 -11.33
CA ILE A 14 -12.28 29.00 -12.05
C ILE A 14 -12.58 28.89 -13.55
N THR A 15 -12.03 29.82 -14.33
CA THR A 15 -12.16 29.85 -15.78
C THR A 15 -11.36 28.71 -16.44
N LYS A 16 -11.73 28.33 -17.67
CA LYS A 16 -10.98 27.33 -18.44
C LYS A 16 -9.49 27.71 -18.59
N GLN A 17 -9.23 29.01 -18.73
CA GLN A 17 -7.87 29.54 -18.88
C GLN A 17 -7.07 29.47 -17.57
N GLU A 18 -7.72 29.64 -16.41
CA GLU A 18 -7.07 29.41 -15.11
C GLU A 18 -6.80 27.92 -14.84
N LEU A 19 -7.68 27.02 -15.30
CA LEU A 19 -7.45 25.57 -15.25
C LEU A 19 -6.28 25.13 -16.15
N GLU A 20 -6.15 25.73 -17.34
CA GLU A 20 -5.05 25.48 -18.26
C GLU A 20 -3.69 25.99 -17.74
N ASN A 21 -3.70 27.00 -16.86
CA ASN A 21 -2.50 27.55 -16.23
C ASN A 21 -2.09 26.83 -14.93
N ASP A 22 -2.94 25.97 -14.37
CA ASP A 22 -2.60 25.12 -13.22
C ASP A 22 -1.66 23.99 -13.70
N GLU A 23 -0.38 24.09 -13.33
CA GLU A 23 0.65 23.12 -13.73
C GLU A 23 0.31 21.67 -13.37
N GLU A 24 -0.51 21.41 -12.36
CA GLU A 24 -0.92 20.06 -11.98
C GLU A 24 -2.11 19.58 -12.81
N PHE A 25 -3.03 20.48 -13.18
CA PHE A 25 -4.17 20.21 -14.05
C PHE A 25 -3.76 20.04 -15.52
N ALA A 26 -2.78 20.80 -15.99
CA ALA A 26 -2.27 20.76 -17.36
C ALA A 26 -1.32 19.58 -17.64
N ARG A 27 -0.88 18.85 -16.61
CA ARG A 27 -0.02 17.69 -16.78
C ARG A 27 -0.73 16.56 -17.54
N PRO A 28 -0.11 15.98 -18.58
CA PRO A 28 -0.63 14.81 -19.27
C PRO A 28 -0.87 13.66 -18.29
N LEU A 29 -1.92 12.86 -18.55
CA LEU A 29 -2.15 11.65 -17.77
C LEU A 29 -1.02 10.64 -17.95
N ASP A 30 -0.44 10.20 -16.84
CA ASP A 30 0.47 9.07 -16.84
C ASP A 30 -0.32 7.78 -17.05
N ARG A 31 -0.11 7.14 -18.20
CA ARG A 31 -0.82 5.94 -18.64
C ARG A 31 0.00 4.67 -18.47
N ARG A 32 1.16 4.74 -17.80
CA ARG A 32 1.95 3.54 -17.49
C ARG A 32 1.09 2.56 -16.68
N ILE A 33 1.31 1.27 -16.94
CA ILE A 33 0.69 0.21 -16.14
C ILE A 33 1.41 0.20 -14.81
N ASP A 34 0.70 0.55 -13.73
CA ASP A 34 1.23 0.42 -12.38
C ASP A 34 1.49 -1.07 -12.10
N GLU A 35 2.74 -1.44 -11.82
CA GLU A 35 3.03 -2.68 -11.13
C GLU A 35 2.75 -2.46 -9.63
N TYR A 36 1.72 -3.11 -9.12
CA TYR A 36 1.35 -3.00 -7.71
C TYR A 36 2.35 -3.77 -6.86
N ALA A 37 2.95 -3.07 -5.89
CA ALA A 37 3.75 -3.75 -4.88
C ALA A 37 2.86 -4.72 -4.09
N TYR A 38 3.44 -5.83 -3.62
CA TYR A 38 2.66 -6.88 -2.97
C TYR A 38 1.85 -6.35 -1.75
N TRP A 39 2.42 -5.45 -0.95
CA TRP A 39 1.72 -4.83 0.18
C TRP A 39 0.49 -4.02 -0.23
N GLU A 40 0.52 -3.37 -1.41
CA GLU A 40 -0.63 -2.62 -1.93
C GLU A 40 -1.78 -3.57 -2.27
N GLN A 41 -1.45 -4.72 -2.85
CA GLN A 41 -2.42 -5.79 -3.14
C GLN A 41 -3.01 -6.35 -1.84
N GLN A 42 -2.19 -6.51 -0.80
CA GLN A 42 -2.68 -6.91 0.52
C GLN A 42 -3.64 -5.87 1.11
N ILE A 43 -3.31 -4.58 1.05
CA ILE A 43 -4.17 -3.51 1.57
C ILE A 43 -5.51 -3.44 0.82
N ASP A 44 -5.49 -3.64 -0.50
CA ASP A 44 -6.69 -3.77 -1.32
C ASP A 44 -7.55 -4.95 -0.86
N ALA A 45 -6.95 -6.13 -0.66
CA ALA A 45 -7.63 -7.33 -0.21
C ALA A 45 -8.19 -7.21 1.22
N VAL A 46 -7.46 -6.56 2.13
CA VAL A 46 -7.90 -6.31 3.52
C VAL A 46 -9.22 -5.55 3.54
N LEU A 47 -9.37 -4.50 2.72
CA LEU A 47 -10.63 -3.76 2.62
C LEU A 47 -11.79 -4.68 2.25
N TYR A 48 -11.60 -5.56 1.26
CA TYR A 48 -12.65 -6.47 0.79
C TYR A 48 -13.03 -7.49 1.87
N LEU A 49 -12.05 -8.10 2.54
CA LEU A 49 -12.31 -9.06 3.62
C LEU A 49 -13.04 -8.43 4.80
N LEU A 50 -12.67 -7.21 5.21
CA LEU A 50 -13.35 -6.49 6.28
C LEU A 50 -14.79 -6.09 5.87
N CYS A 51 -15.01 -5.72 4.60
CA CYS A 51 -16.34 -5.48 4.06
C CYS A 51 -17.20 -6.76 4.04
N GLU A 52 -16.66 -7.88 3.57
CA GLU A 52 -17.36 -9.17 3.48
C GLU A 52 -17.80 -9.66 4.87
N LYS A 53 -16.92 -9.50 5.87
CA LYS A 53 -17.20 -9.81 7.27
C LYS A 53 -18.09 -8.77 7.97
N ARG A 54 -18.59 -7.78 7.22
CA ARG A 54 -19.46 -6.68 7.70
C ARG A 54 -18.86 -5.87 8.85
N MET A 55 -17.53 -5.87 8.94
CA MET A 55 -16.80 -5.09 9.93
C MET A 55 -16.63 -3.65 9.47
N MET A 56 -16.60 -3.39 8.17
CA MET A 56 -16.56 -2.02 7.64
C MET A 56 -17.32 -1.88 6.32
N ASN A 57 -17.39 -0.67 5.80
CA ASN A 57 -17.85 -0.39 4.44
C ASN A 57 -16.99 0.71 3.79
N VAL A 58 -17.21 0.93 2.49
CA VAL A 58 -16.45 1.92 1.72
C VAL A 58 -16.62 3.36 2.21
N HIS A 59 -17.74 3.69 2.86
CA HIS A 59 -17.94 5.01 3.47
C HIS A 59 -17.04 5.23 4.68
N MET A 60 -16.81 4.18 5.49
CA MET A 60 -15.90 4.26 6.63
C MET A 60 -14.44 4.45 6.19
N LEU A 61 -14.00 3.72 5.16
CA LEU A 61 -12.70 3.95 4.52
C LEU A 61 -12.59 5.40 4.03
N ARG A 62 -13.62 5.89 3.36
CA ARG A 62 -13.59 7.24 2.81
C ARG A 62 -13.55 8.31 3.90
N LYS A 63 -14.33 8.15 4.98
CA LYS A 63 -14.28 9.04 6.15
C LYS A 63 -12.87 9.10 6.74
N GLY A 64 -12.18 7.96 6.83
CA GLY A 64 -10.81 7.91 7.34
C GLY A 64 -9.83 8.65 6.41
N ILE A 65 -9.92 8.44 5.09
CA ILE A 65 -9.13 9.18 4.09
C ILE A 65 -9.39 10.70 4.14
N GLU A 66 -10.65 11.11 4.27
CA GLU A 66 -11.06 12.53 4.36
C GLU A 66 -10.57 13.20 5.65
N SER A 67 -10.27 12.40 6.69
CA SER A 67 -9.72 12.89 7.96
C SER A 67 -8.21 13.11 7.96
N ILE A 68 -7.50 12.75 6.87
CA ILE A 68 -6.07 12.97 6.73
C ILE A 68 -5.81 14.45 6.45
N ASP A 69 -4.87 15.05 7.19
CA ASP A 69 -4.45 16.43 6.99
C ASP A 69 -3.99 16.69 5.55
N LYS A 70 -4.38 17.82 4.96
CA LYS A 70 -4.24 18.09 3.52
C LYS A 70 -2.78 18.08 3.03
N PRO A 71 -1.82 18.73 3.72
CA PRO A 71 -0.39 18.57 3.46
C PRO A 71 0.09 17.12 3.44
N VAL A 72 -0.39 16.27 4.35
CA VAL A 72 -0.02 14.85 4.41
C VAL A 72 -0.68 14.07 3.27
N TYR A 73 -1.98 14.27 3.05
CA TYR A 73 -2.76 13.63 1.99
C TYR A 73 -2.08 13.77 0.62
N ASN A 74 -1.60 14.97 0.29
CA ASN A 74 -0.97 15.28 -1.00
C ASN A 74 0.36 14.56 -1.22
N LYS A 75 1.05 14.12 -0.15
CA LYS A 75 2.32 13.40 -0.22
C LYS A 75 2.15 11.89 -0.28
N LEU A 76 0.99 11.38 0.12
CA LEU A 76 0.72 9.95 0.18
C LEU A 76 0.26 9.40 -1.17
N SER A 77 0.77 8.22 -1.51
CA SER A 77 0.28 7.34 -2.56
C SER A 77 -1.16 6.88 -2.26
N TYR A 78 -1.79 6.30 -3.27
CA TYR A 78 -3.17 5.82 -3.18
C TYR A 78 -3.36 4.78 -2.07
N TYR A 79 -2.55 3.72 -2.05
CA TYR A 79 -2.68 2.65 -1.07
C TYR A 79 -2.12 3.02 0.30
N GLU A 80 -1.24 4.02 0.37
CA GLU A 80 -0.80 4.58 1.65
C GLU A 80 -1.97 5.24 2.41
N ARG A 81 -2.83 5.97 1.69
CA ARG A 81 -4.06 6.56 2.27
C ARG A 81 -5.02 5.48 2.77
N TRP A 82 -5.13 4.36 2.04
CA TRP A 82 -5.95 3.22 2.44
C TRP A 82 -5.41 2.55 3.69
N ALA A 83 -4.11 2.25 3.73
CA ALA A 83 -3.46 1.65 4.90
C ALA A 83 -3.69 2.49 6.16
N ILE A 84 -3.49 3.81 6.08
CA ILE A 84 -3.73 4.75 7.19
C ILE A 84 -5.19 4.72 7.62
N SER A 85 -6.12 4.82 6.67
CA SER A 85 -7.54 4.84 6.98
C SER A 85 -8.03 3.53 7.61
N LEU A 86 -7.56 2.39 7.11
CA LEU A 86 -7.92 1.06 7.63
C LEU A 86 -7.36 0.87 9.03
N ALA A 87 -6.08 1.19 9.25
CA ALA A 87 -5.45 1.10 10.56
C ALA A 87 -6.18 1.99 11.59
N LYS A 88 -6.47 3.25 11.23
CA LYS A 88 -7.24 4.17 12.08
C LYS A 88 -8.62 3.60 12.43
N TYR A 89 -9.34 3.08 11.44
CA TYR A 89 -10.65 2.48 11.67
C TYR A 89 -10.55 1.27 12.61
N CYS A 90 -9.61 0.35 12.38
CA CYS A 90 -9.42 -0.83 13.21
C CYS A 90 -9.09 -0.47 14.67
N LEU A 91 -8.34 0.61 14.90
CA LEU A 91 -8.07 1.14 16.24
C LEU A 91 -9.33 1.74 16.88
N GLU A 92 -10.02 2.64 16.17
CA GLU A 92 -11.24 3.31 16.66
C GLU A 92 -12.38 2.33 17.00
N ALA A 93 -12.53 1.28 16.19
CA ALA A 93 -13.52 0.23 16.38
C ALA A 93 -13.13 -0.80 17.45
N GLY A 94 -11.91 -0.72 18.00
CA GLY A 94 -11.38 -1.70 18.97
C GLY A 94 -11.10 -3.09 18.36
N ILE A 95 -11.06 -3.20 17.03
CA ILE A 95 -10.67 -4.44 16.33
C ILE A 95 -9.20 -4.74 16.62
N LEU A 96 -8.37 -3.70 16.61
CA LEU A 96 -6.96 -3.74 16.98
C LEU A 96 -6.70 -2.75 18.12
N THR A 97 -5.67 -3.03 18.92
CA THR A 97 -5.06 -2.07 19.82
C THR A 97 -3.79 -1.49 19.21
N GLN A 98 -3.29 -0.38 19.77
CA GLN A 98 -2.00 0.17 19.35
C GLN A 98 -0.86 -0.85 19.55
N GLU A 99 -0.92 -1.67 20.61
CA GLU A 99 0.05 -2.72 20.88
C GLU A 99 0.06 -3.79 19.77
N ASP A 100 -1.11 -4.12 19.21
CA ASP A 100 -1.20 -5.12 18.13
C ASP A 100 -0.48 -4.66 16.86
N LEU A 101 -0.55 -3.37 16.51
CA LEU A 101 0.22 -2.79 15.40
C LEU A 101 1.71 -2.72 15.73
N ASN A 102 2.06 -2.28 16.94
CA ASN A 102 3.45 -2.09 17.39
C ASN A 102 4.26 -3.39 17.44
N LYS A 103 3.61 -4.56 17.59
CA LYS A 103 4.31 -5.86 17.59
C LYS A 103 5.14 -6.11 16.34
N LYS A 104 4.69 -5.63 15.18
CA LYS A 104 5.43 -5.71 13.90
C LYS A 104 5.95 -4.36 13.44
N TYR A 105 5.24 -3.27 13.77
CA TYR A 105 5.62 -1.91 13.42
C TYR A 105 6.85 -1.42 14.21
N GLY A 106 7.10 -2.01 15.39
CA GLY A 106 8.07 -1.54 16.38
C GLY A 106 7.39 -0.76 17.51
N PRO A 107 7.98 -0.72 18.73
CA PRO A 107 7.49 0.20 19.74
C PRO A 107 7.64 1.65 19.22
N PRO A 108 6.71 2.56 19.54
CA PRO A 108 6.95 3.98 19.30
C PRO A 108 8.25 4.37 20.00
N LEU A 109 9.05 5.22 19.36
CA LEU A 109 10.15 5.91 20.04
C LEU A 109 9.50 6.71 21.18
N HIS A 110 9.53 6.18 22.41
CA HIS A 110 8.89 6.85 23.53
C HIS A 110 9.99 7.34 24.47
N SER A 111 10.04 8.65 24.65
CA SER A 111 10.88 9.29 25.64
C SER A 111 10.12 9.30 26.96
N THR A 112 10.73 8.83 28.03
CA THR A 112 10.09 8.73 29.35
C THR A 112 11.03 9.25 30.41
N ASP A 113 10.54 10.06 31.34
CA ASP A 113 11.35 10.55 32.46
C ASP A 113 11.48 9.50 33.58
N LYS A 114 10.72 8.40 33.49
CA LYS A 114 10.73 7.35 34.50
C LYS A 114 12.00 6.51 34.39
N GLN A 115 12.79 6.53 35.45
CA GLN A 115 13.93 5.64 35.63
C GLN A 115 13.45 4.20 35.92
N LEU A 116 13.88 3.23 35.10
CA LEU A 116 13.52 1.81 35.23
C LEU A 116 14.58 0.96 35.95
N PHE A 117 15.84 1.38 35.93
CA PHE A 117 16.97 0.61 36.47
C PHE A 117 17.68 1.39 37.58
N GLN A 118 18.27 0.65 38.52
CA GLN A 118 19.06 1.14 39.64
C GLN A 118 20.52 0.74 39.50
N VAL A 119 21.40 1.40 40.25
CA VAL A 119 22.83 1.06 40.30
C VAL A 119 22.98 -0.37 40.83
N GLY A 120 23.75 -1.18 40.12
CA GLY A 120 23.94 -2.61 40.42
C GLY A 120 22.98 -3.54 39.69
N ASP A 121 21.96 -3.04 38.98
CA ASP A 121 21.09 -3.90 38.17
C ASP A 121 21.87 -4.51 36.99
N GLU A 122 21.67 -5.81 36.76
CA GLU A 122 22.11 -6.49 35.54
C GLU A 122 21.13 -6.22 34.40
N VAL A 123 21.66 -5.67 33.31
CA VAL A 123 20.90 -5.31 32.12
C VAL A 123 21.51 -5.93 30.88
N ARG A 124 20.66 -6.26 29.92
CA ARG A 124 21.05 -6.71 28.58
C ARG A 124 20.77 -5.61 27.57
N VAL A 125 21.69 -5.40 26.65
CA VAL A 125 21.47 -4.47 25.54
C VAL A 125 20.61 -5.14 24.48
N HIS A 126 19.53 -4.49 24.06
CA HIS A 126 18.72 -4.93 22.93
C HIS A 126 19.58 -5.00 21.65
N HIS A 127 19.33 -5.99 20.80
CA HIS A 127 19.80 -5.92 19.42
C HIS A 127 19.04 -4.84 18.66
N GLU A 128 19.67 -4.29 17.62
CA GLU A 128 18.94 -3.56 16.60
C GLU A 128 17.79 -4.45 16.09
N ASN A 129 16.54 -4.00 16.27
CA ASN A 129 15.39 -4.68 15.70
C ASN A 129 15.21 -4.19 14.25
N TYR A 130 14.84 -5.05 13.32
CA TYR A 130 14.48 -4.62 11.96
C TYR A 130 13.35 -3.56 11.94
N ALA A 131 12.52 -3.49 13.00
CA ALA A 131 11.55 -2.42 13.20
C ALA A 131 12.18 -1.03 13.51
N THR A 132 13.40 -0.98 14.07
CA THR A 132 14.16 0.26 14.33
C THR A 132 14.94 0.79 13.12
N ARG A 133 14.98 0.09 11.97
CA ARG A 133 15.74 0.54 10.78
C ARG A 133 15.06 1.64 9.95
N TRP A 134 13.76 1.92 10.15
CA TRP A 134 12.94 2.65 9.18
C TRP A 134 12.91 4.17 9.36
N ILE A 135 13.11 4.65 10.57
CA ILE A 135 13.85 5.89 10.81
C ILE A 135 15.27 5.35 10.89
N LYS A 136 16.24 5.67 10.02
CA LYS A 136 17.63 5.25 10.31
C LYS A 136 18.02 6.03 11.57
N PRO A 137 17.82 5.50 12.79
CA PRO A 137 17.84 6.35 13.96
C PRO A 137 19.26 6.84 14.07
N HIS A 138 19.45 8.03 14.61
CA HIS A 138 20.77 8.37 15.08
C HIS A 138 21.08 7.47 16.28
N LEU A 139 21.65 6.29 15.98
CA LEU A 139 22.04 5.30 16.96
C LEU A 139 23.35 5.74 17.63
N ARG A 140 23.29 5.89 18.95
CA ARG A 140 24.48 6.11 19.78
C ARG A 140 24.89 4.86 20.56
N THR A 141 24.07 3.81 20.55
CA THR A 141 24.36 2.52 21.19
C THR A 141 25.26 1.68 20.27
N PRO A 142 26.49 1.33 20.68
CA PRO A 142 27.41 0.58 19.82
C PRO A 142 26.96 -0.86 19.56
N GLY A 143 27.06 -1.31 18.32
CA GLY A 143 26.57 -2.63 17.92
C GLY A 143 27.29 -3.83 18.54
N TYR A 144 28.54 -3.67 18.96
CA TYR A 144 29.29 -4.76 19.62
C TYR A 144 28.75 -5.11 21.01
N LEU A 145 27.86 -4.28 21.58
CA LEU A 145 27.21 -4.54 22.87
C LEU A 145 25.88 -5.26 22.74
N TYR A 146 25.32 -5.38 21.53
CA TYR A 146 24.03 -6.01 21.33
C TYR A 146 23.99 -7.44 21.90
N GLY A 147 22.98 -7.73 22.72
CA GLY A 147 22.80 -9.00 23.40
C GLY A 147 23.73 -9.23 24.59
N LYS A 148 24.77 -8.41 24.78
CA LYS A 148 25.70 -8.50 25.91
C LYS A 148 25.03 -8.02 27.20
N VAL A 149 25.45 -8.60 28.32
CA VAL A 149 24.97 -8.28 29.67
C VAL A 149 26.02 -7.42 30.37
N GLY A 150 25.57 -6.36 31.02
CA GLY A 150 26.39 -5.46 31.82
C GLY A 150 25.66 -5.05 33.09
N ILE A 151 26.34 -4.28 33.94
CA ILE A 151 25.82 -3.80 35.22
C ILE A 151 25.65 -2.28 35.14
N ILE A 152 24.53 -1.75 35.61
CA ILE A 152 24.35 -0.29 35.74
C ILE A 152 25.37 0.25 36.74
N GLU A 153 26.33 1.05 36.27
CA GLU A 153 27.32 1.74 37.11
C GLU A 153 26.72 3.00 37.73
N ARG A 154 26.00 3.80 36.93
CA ARG A 154 25.25 4.97 37.42
C ARG A 154 24.17 5.43 36.46
N CYS A 155 23.21 6.19 36.97
CA CYS A 155 22.30 7.01 36.16
C CYS A 155 22.95 8.36 35.85
N CYS A 156 23.01 8.73 34.57
CA CYS A 156 23.56 10.00 34.07
C CYS A 156 22.50 11.09 33.91
N GLY A 157 21.29 10.87 34.46
CA GLY A 157 20.17 11.79 34.39
C GLY A 157 19.35 11.70 33.12
N LEU A 158 18.40 12.63 32.98
CA LEU A 158 17.56 12.78 31.79
C LEU A 158 18.33 13.54 30.71
N GLN A 159 18.37 12.97 29.51
CA GLN A 159 19.05 13.55 28.34
C GLN A 159 18.09 13.58 27.15
N PRO A 160 18.22 14.55 26.22
CA PRO A 160 17.46 14.52 24.97
C PRO A 160 17.66 13.20 24.25
N ASN A 161 16.58 12.60 23.77
CA ASN A 161 16.65 11.37 22.99
C ASN A 161 17.38 11.67 21.67
N PRO A 162 18.57 11.09 21.44
CA PRO A 162 19.38 11.38 20.25
C PRO A 162 18.67 10.99 18.96
N GLU A 163 17.79 9.99 19.02
CA GLU A 163 17.02 9.50 17.87
C GLU A 163 15.93 10.49 17.46
N TYR A 164 15.42 11.33 18.38
CA TYR A 164 14.53 12.46 18.07
C TYR A 164 15.31 13.73 17.73
N PHE A 165 16.32 14.05 18.52
CA PHE A 165 17.08 15.29 18.41
C PHE A 165 17.76 15.44 17.04
N ALA A 166 18.19 14.32 16.43
CA ALA A 166 18.76 14.31 15.09
C ALA A 166 17.80 14.79 13.98
N TYR A 167 16.48 14.74 14.19
CA TYR A 167 15.47 15.15 13.21
C TYR A 167 14.85 16.51 13.50
N ASP A 168 14.63 16.84 14.78
CA ASP A 168 13.90 18.06 15.15
C ASP A 168 14.85 19.21 15.52
N ASN A 169 16.08 18.99 16.00
CA ASN A 169 17.04 20.01 16.46
C ASN A 169 16.47 21.13 17.38
N THR A 170 15.22 20.99 17.82
CA THR A 170 14.58 21.77 18.85
C THR A 170 14.74 21.01 20.15
N ASP A 171 15.21 21.69 21.19
CA ASP A 171 15.35 21.14 22.53
C ASP A 171 13.97 21.06 23.21
N SER A 172 13.06 20.28 22.60
CA SER A 172 11.75 20.04 23.18
C SER A 172 11.91 19.09 24.36
N ILE A 173 11.64 19.60 25.55
CA ILE A 173 11.62 18.86 26.82
C ILE A 173 10.79 17.56 26.73
N THR A 174 9.82 17.48 25.81
CA THR A 174 8.95 16.32 25.59
C THR A 174 9.66 15.06 25.06
N HIS A 175 10.95 15.13 24.72
CA HIS A 175 11.71 14.00 24.17
C HIS A 175 12.94 13.60 25.02
N HIS A 176 12.88 13.73 26.34
CA HIS A 176 13.97 13.31 27.24
C HIS A 176 13.83 11.88 27.76
N GLN A 177 14.95 11.22 28.04
CA GLN A 177 14.98 9.90 28.65
C GLN A 177 16.25 9.62 29.48
N PRO A 178 16.18 8.71 30.47
CA PRO A 178 17.33 8.32 31.27
C PRO A 178 18.47 7.77 30.42
N LEU A 179 19.66 8.31 30.65
CA LEU A 179 20.92 7.77 30.17
C LEU A 179 21.60 7.04 31.33
N TYR A 180 22.07 5.82 31.12
CA TYR A 180 22.85 5.09 32.11
C TYR A 180 24.26 4.87 31.62
N ARG A 181 25.22 4.83 32.55
CA ARG A 181 26.54 4.27 32.27
C ARG A 181 26.51 2.80 32.68
N VAL A 182 26.76 1.92 31.73
CA VAL A 182 26.70 0.47 31.91
C VAL A 182 28.10 -0.10 31.77
N ARG A 183 28.51 -0.90 32.74
CA ARG A 183 29.82 -1.56 32.81
C ARG A 183 29.72 -2.97 32.26
N PHE A 184 30.62 -3.32 31.36
CA PHE A 184 30.76 -4.66 30.78
C PHE A 184 32.16 -5.20 31.05
N ASN A 185 32.28 -6.50 31.30
CA ASN A 185 33.58 -7.17 31.33
C ASN A 185 34.11 -7.31 29.90
N GLN A 186 35.39 -6.98 29.67
CA GLN A 186 35.98 -7.04 28.33
C GLN A 186 35.96 -8.46 27.74
N LYS A 187 36.10 -9.51 28.56
CA LYS A 187 36.04 -10.91 28.12
C LYS A 187 34.63 -11.36 27.70
N ASP A 188 33.59 -10.74 28.26
CA ASP A 188 32.21 -11.01 27.86
C ASP A 188 31.85 -10.29 26.55
N VAL A 189 32.53 -9.19 26.26
CA VAL A 189 32.31 -8.40 25.04
C VAL A 189 33.09 -8.97 23.85
N TRP A 190 34.38 -9.29 24.02
CA TRP A 190 35.28 -9.70 22.93
C TRP A 190 35.74 -11.15 23.06
N ASP A 191 35.54 -11.95 22.01
CA ASP A 191 35.85 -13.39 21.99
C ASP A 191 37.35 -13.71 22.13
N HIS A 192 38.23 -12.73 21.88
CA HIS A 192 39.70 -12.89 21.88
C HIS A 192 40.43 -11.84 22.74
N TYR A 193 39.82 -11.40 23.84
CA TYR A 193 40.46 -10.46 24.77
C TYR A 193 41.65 -11.11 25.52
N ASP A 194 42.83 -10.50 25.42
CA ASP A 194 44.10 -11.00 25.99
C ASP A 194 44.58 -10.21 27.23
N GLY A 195 43.79 -9.24 27.69
CA GLY A 195 44.04 -8.46 28.91
C GLY A 195 43.62 -9.17 30.21
N ALA A 196 43.56 -8.41 31.30
CA ALA A 196 43.23 -8.93 32.63
C ALA A 196 41.74 -9.33 32.74
N ASP A 197 41.45 -10.30 33.61
CA ASP A 197 40.12 -10.87 33.83
C ASP A 197 39.09 -9.86 34.36
N ASP A 198 39.56 -8.80 35.01
CA ASP A 198 38.77 -7.74 35.60
C ASP A 198 38.77 -6.43 34.78
N ASP A 199 39.35 -6.45 33.57
CA ASP A 199 39.27 -5.30 32.67
C ASP A 199 37.83 -5.08 32.20
N THR A 200 37.41 -3.82 32.20
CA THR A 200 36.02 -3.45 31.90
C THR A 200 35.95 -2.31 30.89
N ILE A 201 34.82 -2.24 30.19
CA ILE A 201 34.42 -1.11 29.36
C ILE A 201 33.12 -0.53 29.91
N ASP A 202 33.13 0.78 30.18
CA ASP A 202 31.94 1.52 30.61
C ASP A 202 31.39 2.31 29.40
N VAL A 203 30.11 2.13 29.06
CA VAL A 203 29.46 2.79 27.92
C VAL A 203 28.16 3.46 28.36
N GLU A 204 27.90 4.68 27.87
CA GLU A 204 26.60 5.32 28.09
C GLU A 204 25.53 4.78 27.13
N ILE A 205 24.43 4.24 27.68
CA ILE A 205 23.34 3.63 26.93
C ILE A 205 22.00 4.19 27.41
N PHE A 206 21.17 4.61 26.46
CA PHE A 206 19.83 5.13 26.73
C PHE A 206 18.88 4.00 27.17
N GLN A 207 17.98 4.30 28.11
CA GLN A 207 17.14 3.31 28.78
C GLN A 207 16.40 2.35 27.84
N HIS A 208 15.87 2.84 26.72
CA HIS A 208 15.10 2.03 25.78
C HIS A 208 15.93 0.96 25.04
N TRP A 209 17.27 1.04 25.11
CA TRP A 209 18.18 0.00 24.61
C TRP A 209 18.50 -1.07 25.67
N LEU A 210 17.97 -0.94 26.89
CA LEU A 210 18.25 -1.85 28.00
C LEU A 210 17.00 -2.63 28.41
N MET A 211 17.20 -3.89 28.73
CA MET A 211 16.20 -4.76 29.36
C MET A 211 16.79 -5.50 30.56
N PRO A 212 15.99 -5.94 31.55
CA PRO A 212 16.47 -6.79 32.62
C PRO A 212 17.18 -8.04 32.07
N ALA A 213 18.37 -8.37 32.58
CA ALA A 213 19.13 -9.52 32.09
C ALA A 213 18.40 -10.87 32.22
N SER A 214 17.47 -10.96 33.18
CA SER A 214 16.61 -12.13 33.45
C SER A 214 15.48 -12.35 32.45
N GLN A 215 15.18 -11.35 31.61
CA GLN A 215 14.08 -11.44 30.66
C GLN A 215 14.51 -12.30 29.45
N PRO A 216 13.69 -13.29 29.01
CA PRO A 216 14.07 -14.22 27.96
C PRO A 216 14.33 -13.47 26.64
N TYR A 217 15.53 -13.68 26.10
CA TYR A 217 16.00 -13.04 24.89
C TYR A 217 15.68 -13.93 23.68
N SER A 218 14.75 -13.49 22.83
CA SER A 218 14.44 -14.14 21.56
C SER A 218 15.24 -13.48 20.45
N SER A 219 16.43 -14.01 20.15
CA SER A 219 17.03 -13.82 18.83
C SER A 219 16.17 -14.57 17.82
N THR A 220 15.21 -13.90 17.17
CA THR A 220 14.57 -14.47 15.97
C THR A 220 15.54 -14.43 14.79
N GLU A 221 16.69 -15.09 14.94
CA GLU A 221 17.57 -15.56 13.87
C GLU A 221 18.25 -16.82 14.44
N LYS A 222 17.56 -17.97 14.32
CA LYS A 222 18.30 -19.23 14.29
C LYS A 222 19.03 -19.24 12.96
N ASN A 223 20.36 -19.20 13.01
CA ASN A 223 21.19 -19.67 11.91
C ASN A 223 20.86 -21.15 11.69
N GLU A 224 19.94 -21.45 10.77
CA GLU A 224 19.79 -22.77 10.20
C GLU A 224 20.95 -23.00 9.21
N ASP A 225 22.18 -23.16 9.70
CA ASP A 225 23.30 -23.61 8.84
C ASP A 225 24.46 -24.26 9.63
N GLU A 226 24.13 -25.00 10.68
CA GLU A 226 25.06 -26.00 11.26
C GLU A 226 24.42 -27.40 11.24
N GLY A 227 24.08 -27.85 10.04
CA GLY A 227 23.70 -29.22 9.74
C GLY A 227 24.71 -29.86 8.79
N GLY A 228 25.92 -30.16 9.28
CA GLY A 228 26.96 -30.85 8.51
C GLY A 228 26.51 -32.23 8.04
N LEU A 229 25.96 -32.32 6.83
CA LEU A 229 25.80 -33.56 6.08
C LEU A 229 27.03 -33.74 5.19
N LYS A 230 27.94 -34.62 5.63
CA LYS A 230 28.99 -35.19 4.77
C LYS A 230 28.32 -35.89 3.59
N HIS A 231 28.45 -35.33 2.40
CA HIS A 231 28.23 -36.05 1.15
C HIS A 231 29.59 -36.35 0.53
N ASP A 232 30.04 -37.59 0.71
CA ASP A 232 31.03 -38.22 -0.16
C ASP A 232 30.38 -38.44 -1.54
N PHE A 233 30.73 -37.60 -2.50
CA PHE A 233 30.58 -37.95 -3.92
C PHE A 233 31.88 -37.61 -4.65
N ASP A 234 32.60 -38.68 -4.97
CA ASP A 234 33.75 -38.74 -5.84
C ASP A 234 33.36 -38.28 -7.25
N HIS A 235 33.76 -37.07 -7.63
CA HIS A 235 33.71 -36.61 -9.01
C HIS A 235 35.03 -35.95 -9.41
N GLN A 236 35.74 -36.66 -10.28
CA GLN A 236 36.86 -36.17 -11.06
C GLN A 236 36.48 -34.89 -11.81
N HIS A 237 37.11 -33.78 -11.45
CA HIS A 237 37.04 -32.55 -12.24
C HIS A 237 38.33 -32.39 -13.07
N LYS A 238 38.14 -32.37 -14.39
CA LYS A 238 39.10 -31.78 -15.32
C LYS A 238 39.07 -30.27 -15.14
N ASP A 239 40.26 -29.70 -14.98
CA ASP A 239 40.52 -28.27 -14.95
C ASP A 239 39.87 -27.54 -16.12
N HIS A 240 38.91 -26.68 -15.81
CA HIS A 240 38.57 -25.54 -16.65
C HIS A 240 38.62 -24.29 -15.78
N ASP A 241 39.76 -23.61 -15.92
CA ASP A 241 40.10 -22.34 -15.30
C ASP A 241 39.22 -21.24 -15.93
N HIS A 242 38.11 -20.94 -15.28
CA HIS A 242 37.34 -19.73 -15.52
C HIS A 242 37.35 -18.90 -14.25
N ASP A 243 38.17 -17.86 -14.27
CA ASP A 243 38.23 -16.79 -13.29
C ASP A 243 36.89 -16.03 -13.30
N HIS A 244 35.94 -16.55 -12.51
CA HIS A 244 34.72 -15.87 -12.14
C HIS A 244 34.84 -15.55 -10.66
N MET A 245 35.15 -14.31 -10.33
CA MET A 245 34.96 -13.80 -8.98
C MET A 245 33.49 -13.96 -8.62
N HIS A 246 33.17 -14.99 -7.82
CA HIS A 246 31.90 -15.08 -7.16
C HIS A 246 31.86 -13.95 -6.13
N GLU A 247 31.14 -12.87 -6.43
CA GLU A 247 30.71 -11.95 -5.38
C GLU A 247 30.04 -12.79 -4.29
N ALA A 248 30.48 -12.60 -3.03
CA ALA A 248 29.97 -13.38 -1.92
C ALA A 248 28.44 -13.28 -1.91
N ARG A 249 27.74 -14.38 -1.68
CA ARG A 249 26.28 -14.47 -1.74
C ARG A 249 25.58 -13.35 -0.96
N ALA A 250 26.12 -12.97 0.20
CA ALA A 250 25.65 -11.86 1.01
C ALA A 250 25.69 -10.50 0.27
N VAL A 251 26.68 -10.26 -0.60
CA VAL A 251 26.80 -9.05 -1.41
C VAL A 251 25.76 -9.04 -2.54
N ILE A 252 25.52 -10.18 -3.18
CA ILE A 252 24.48 -10.32 -4.21
C ILE A 252 23.09 -10.13 -3.60
N GLU A 253 22.83 -10.74 -2.44
CA GLU A 253 21.56 -10.62 -1.70
C GLU A 253 21.35 -9.20 -1.17
N GLN A 254 22.37 -8.57 -0.59
CA GLN A 254 22.28 -7.17 -0.15
C GLN A 254 22.10 -6.21 -1.33
N THR A 255 22.76 -6.46 -2.46
CA THR A 255 22.57 -5.66 -3.69
C THR A 255 21.17 -5.85 -4.28
N ALA A 256 20.56 -7.03 -4.14
CA ALA A 256 19.16 -7.25 -4.52
C ALA A 256 18.22 -6.47 -3.60
N VAL A 257 18.42 -6.54 -2.28
CA VAL A 257 17.66 -5.76 -1.29
C VAL A 257 17.82 -4.24 -1.49
N ASP A 258 19.03 -3.76 -1.78
CA ASP A 258 19.30 -2.35 -2.03
C ASP A 258 18.63 -1.84 -3.32
N ARG A 259 18.45 -2.73 -4.31
CA ARG A 259 17.73 -2.45 -5.56
C ARG A 259 16.20 -2.44 -5.40
N GLU A 260 15.67 -3.07 -4.36
CA GLU A 260 14.23 -3.01 -4.00
C GLU A 260 13.82 -1.63 -3.46
N GLY A 261 14.80 -0.76 -3.17
CA GLY A 261 14.56 0.59 -2.65
C GLY A 261 14.21 0.60 -1.16
N ARG A 262 13.92 1.78 -0.61
CA ARG A 262 13.46 1.89 0.79
C ARG A 262 11.95 1.67 0.83
N PRO A 263 11.43 0.71 1.60
CA PRO A 263 10.02 0.63 1.94
C PRO A 263 9.46 1.98 2.36
N LEU A 264 8.34 2.35 1.73
CA LEU A 264 7.64 3.60 2.03
C LEU A 264 7.03 3.50 3.43
N PRO A 265 6.95 4.59 4.23
CA PRO A 265 6.44 4.54 5.60
C PRO A 265 5.08 3.85 5.76
N ALA A 266 4.20 3.94 4.76
CA ALA A 266 2.89 3.30 4.80
C ALA A 266 2.86 1.85 4.28
N GLN A 267 3.91 1.36 3.61
CA GLN A 267 4.08 -0.07 3.32
C GLN A 267 4.18 -0.87 4.62
N HIS A 268 5.04 -0.45 5.55
CA HIS A 268 5.22 -1.13 6.83
C HIS A 268 3.98 -1.06 7.72
N LEU A 269 3.26 0.06 7.68
CA LEU A 269 1.93 0.17 8.32
C LEU A 269 0.96 -0.86 7.74
N GLY A 270 0.94 -1.01 6.41
CA GLY A 270 0.11 -1.99 5.72
C GLY A 270 0.45 -3.43 6.11
N GLU A 271 1.72 -3.79 6.11
CA GLU A 271 2.20 -5.11 6.51
C GLU A 271 1.95 -5.42 8.00
N SER A 272 2.03 -4.40 8.86
CA SER A 272 1.72 -4.49 10.29
C SER A 272 0.22 -4.65 10.53
N LEU A 273 -0.61 -3.89 9.81
CA LEU A 273 -2.06 -4.03 9.82
C LEU A 273 -2.48 -5.44 9.41
N VAL A 274 -1.95 -5.95 8.30
CA VAL A 274 -2.22 -7.32 7.82
C VAL A 274 -1.85 -8.34 8.90
N SER A 275 -0.64 -8.25 9.44
CA SER A 275 -0.15 -9.18 10.46
C SER A 275 -0.99 -9.14 11.74
N ALA A 276 -1.42 -7.95 12.16
CA ALA A 276 -2.23 -7.76 13.36
C ALA A 276 -3.65 -8.34 13.17
N LEU A 277 -4.27 -8.12 12.02
CA LEU A 277 -5.60 -8.68 11.70
C LEU A 277 -5.57 -10.20 11.61
N ILE A 278 -4.52 -10.78 11.03
CA ILE A 278 -4.29 -12.23 11.04
C ILE A 278 -4.07 -12.74 12.47
N GLY A 279 -3.23 -12.07 13.25
CA GLY A 279 -2.96 -12.46 14.65
C GLY A 279 -4.19 -12.39 15.55
N LYS A 280 -5.17 -11.54 15.23
CA LYS A 280 -6.49 -11.48 15.88
C LYS A 280 -7.52 -12.45 15.31
N ASN A 281 -7.15 -13.28 14.33
CA ASN A 281 -8.05 -14.20 13.63
C ASN A 281 -9.23 -13.49 12.95
N ILE A 282 -9.05 -12.26 12.47
CA ILE A 282 -10.09 -11.56 11.68
C ILE A 282 -10.25 -12.25 10.32
N PHE A 283 -9.14 -12.61 9.70
CA PHE A 283 -9.06 -13.49 8.53
C PHE A 283 -7.75 -14.29 8.59
N SER A 284 -7.72 -15.41 7.89
CA SER A 284 -6.54 -16.27 7.71
C SER A 284 -5.63 -15.77 6.57
N PRO A 285 -4.35 -16.17 6.54
CA PRO A 285 -3.47 -15.93 5.41
C PRO A 285 -4.01 -16.50 4.08
N GLU A 286 -4.75 -17.62 4.15
CA GLU A 286 -5.35 -18.24 2.96
C GLU A 286 -6.52 -17.40 2.41
N GLU A 287 -7.37 -16.86 3.28
CA GLU A 287 -8.43 -15.91 2.87
C GLU A 287 -7.80 -14.67 2.21
N LEU A 288 -6.72 -14.12 2.78
CA LEU A 288 -6.00 -12.99 2.18
C LEU A 288 -5.47 -13.32 0.79
N ARG A 289 -4.77 -14.45 0.64
CA ARG A 289 -4.22 -14.89 -0.67
C ARG A 289 -5.34 -15.06 -1.70
N LYS A 290 -6.42 -15.78 -1.35
CA LYS A 290 -7.57 -15.98 -2.25
C LYS A 290 -8.21 -14.66 -2.66
N GLN A 291 -8.30 -13.70 -1.74
CA GLN A 291 -8.84 -12.39 -2.05
C GLN A 291 -7.94 -11.59 -2.99
N ILE A 292 -6.62 -11.65 -2.82
CA ILE A 292 -5.65 -11.03 -3.75
C ILE A 292 -5.82 -11.61 -5.16
N GLU A 293 -5.84 -12.93 -5.27
CA GLU A 293 -6.04 -13.63 -6.55
C GLU A 293 -7.37 -13.21 -7.19
N THR A 294 -8.45 -13.19 -6.41
CA THR A 294 -9.78 -12.75 -6.87
C THR A 294 -9.75 -11.32 -7.39
N ASN A 295 -9.07 -10.39 -6.70
CA ASN A 295 -8.99 -8.99 -7.11
C ASN A 295 -8.21 -8.82 -8.43
N GLN A 296 -7.26 -9.71 -8.71
CA GLN A 296 -6.47 -9.71 -9.94
C GLN A 296 -7.19 -10.39 -11.12
N MET A 297 -7.98 -11.43 -10.87
CA MET A 297 -8.63 -12.25 -11.90
C MET A 297 -9.59 -11.49 -12.82
N GLY A 298 -10.29 -10.46 -12.31
CA GLY A 298 -11.35 -9.77 -13.06
C GLY A 298 -10.91 -9.17 -14.41
N GLY A 299 -9.66 -8.69 -14.50
CA GLY A 299 -9.11 -8.14 -15.75
C GLY A 299 -8.57 -9.22 -16.70
N VAL A 300 -8.22 -10.39 -16.18
CA VAL A 300 -7.60 -11.50 -16.92
C VAL A 300 -8.64 -12.32 -17.68
N GLU A 301 -9.81 -12.55 -17.09
CA GLU A 301 -10.88 -13.35 -17.71
C GLU A 301 -11.67 -12.63 -18.81
N GLN A 302 -11.36 -11.35 -19.07
CA GLN A 302 -12.06 -10.53 -20.07
C GLN A 302 -13.59 -10.55 -19.89
N ARG A 303 -14.08 -10.62 -18.64
CA ARG A 303 -15.52 -10.69 -18.33
C ARG A 303 -16.29 -9.54 -18.94
N GLY A 304 -15.80 -8.31 -18.75
CA GLY A 304 -16.39 -7.11 -19.36
C GLY A 304 -16.47 -7.20 -20.88
N ALA A 305 -15.40 -7.62 -21.56
CA ALA A 305 -15.38 -7.71 -23.02
C ALA A 305 -16.38 -8.75 -23.55
N ASN A 306 -16.50 -9.89 -22.86
CA ASN A 306 -17.51 -10.91 -23.19
C ASN A 306 -18.94 -10.38 -23.08
N ILE A 307 -19.24 -9.55 -22.08
CA ILE A 307 -20.54 -8.89 -21.92
C ILE A 307 -20.80 -7.90 -23.07
N VAL A 308 -19.80 -7.09 -23.44
CA VAL A 308 -19.91 -6.13 -24.56
C VAL A 308 -20.18 -6.86 -25.88
N VAL A 309 -19.39 -7.89 -26.18
CA VAL A 309 -19.56 -8.66 -27.42
C VAL A 309 -20.89 -9.40 -27.46
N GLU A 310 -21.35 -9.94 -26.32
CA GLU A 310 -22.69 -10.52 -26.23
C GLU A 310 -23.78 -9.47 -26.49
N ALA A 311 -23.67 -8.28 -25.89
CA ALA A 311 -24.61 -7.18 -26.12
C ALA A 311 -24.63 -6.71 -27.59
N TRP A 312 -23.51 -6.82 -28.31
CA TRP A 312 -23.44 -6.48 -29.74
C TRP A 312 -24.05 -7.55 -30.65
N LEU A 313 -23.99 -8.82 -30.25
CA LEU A 313 -24.46 -9.95 -31.06
C LEU A 313 -25.90 -10.35 -30.73
N ASN A 314 -26.38 -10.02 -29.53
CA ASN A 314 -27.67 -10.47 -29.01
C ASN A 314 -28.51 -9.26 -28.50
N PRO A 315 -29.44 -8.75 -29.32
CA PRO A 315 -30.28 -7.61 -28.96
C PRO A 315 -31.16 -7.84 -27.72
N GLU A 316 -31.67 -9.05 -27.52
CA GLU A 316 -32.49 -9.40 -26.34
C GLU A 316 -31.64 -9.38 -25.06
N PHE A 317 -30.42 -9.89 -25.12
CA PHE A 317 -29.47 -9.79 -24.01
C PHE A 317 -29.16 -8.33 -23.70
N LYS A 318 -28.90 -7.50 -24.71
CA LYS A 318 -28.63 -6.07 -24.54
C LYS A 318 -29.78 -5.33 -23.88
N GLU A 319 -31.02 -5.61 -24.28
CA GLU A 319 -32.21 -4.98 -23.67
C GLU A 319 -32.31 -5.33 -22.17
N ARG A 320 -32.13 -6.61 -21.81
CA ARG A 320 -32.08 -7.03 -20.40
C ARG A 320 -30.93 -6.38 -19.64
N LEU A 321 -29.74 -6.34 -20.24
CA LEU A 321 -28.53 -5.78 -19.66
C LEU A 321 -28.67 -4.29 -19.33
N LEU A 322 -29.29 -3.50 -20.21
CA LEU A 322 -29.53 -2.08 -19.99
C LEU A 322 -30.60 -1.81 -18.93
N LYS A 323 -31.55 -2.75 -18.75
CA LYS A 323 -32.62 -2.65 -17.75
C LYS A 323 -32.16 -3.07 -16.35
N ASP A 324 -31.43 -4.17 -16.24
CA ASP A 324 -30.88 -4.71 -14.99
C ASP A 324 -29.50 -5.33 -15.25
N GLY A 325 -28.47 -4.49 -15.16
CA GLY A 325 -27.09 -4.91 -15.38
C GLY A 325 -26.62 -5.95 -14.37
N THR A 326 -27.03 -5.84 -13.12
CA THR A 326 -26.53 -6.69 -12.03
C THR A 326 -26.99 -8.12 -12.21
N SER A 327 -28.30 -8.34 -12.34
CA SER A 327 -28.86 -9.69 -12.45
C SER A 327 -28.49 -10.33 -13.80
N THR A 328 -28.51 -9.54 -14.89
CA THR A 328 -28.21 -10.05 -16.23
C THR A 328 -26.75 -10.52 -16.33
N ILE A 329 -25.82 -9.79 -15.73
CA ILE A 329 -24.39 -10.16 -15.73
C ILE A 329 -24.15 -11.38 -14.84
N ALA A 330 -24.78 -11.46 -13.67
CA ALA A 330 -24.66 -12.62 -12.78
C ALA A 330 -25.11 -13.91 -13.48
N GLU A 331 -26.26 -13.88 -14.17
CA GLU A 331 -26.78 -15.00 -14.95
C GLU A 331 -25.81 -15.40 -16.06
N PHE A 332 -25.35 -14.44 -16.86
CA PHE A 332 -24.48 -14.69 -18.01
C PHE A 332 -23.12 -15.29 -17.63
N LEU A 333 -22.50 -14.75 -16.58
CA LEU A 333 -21.21 -15.22 -16.07
C LEU A 333 -21.34 -16.42 -15.12
N LYS A 334 -22.57 -16.88 -14.84
CA LYS A 334 -22.86 -17.97 -13.89
C LYS A 334 -22.25 -17.72 -12.51
N LEU A 335 -22.40 -16.49 -12.01
CA LEU A 335 -21.92 -16.08 -10.70
C LEU A 335 -23.03 -16.22 -9.67
N ASP A 336 -22.70 -16.73 -8.48
CA ASP A 336 -23.66 -16.84 -7.37
C ASP A 336 -24.22 -15.48 -6.95
N LYS A 337 -23.38 -14.43 -6.99
CA LYS A 337 -23.78 -13.03 -6.75
C LYS A 337 -22.78 -12.05 -7.35
N MET A 338 -23.28 -10.87 -7.71
CA MET A 338 -22.45 -9.68 -7.91
C MET A 338 -22.20 -8.98 -6.57
N HIS A 339 -21.00 -8.45 -6.39
CA HIS A 339 -20.63 -7.64 -5.21
C HIS A 339 -21.05 -6.18 -5.38
N ASP A 340 -21.07 -5.71 -6.62
CA ASP A 340 -21.39 -4.34 -6.98
C ASP A 340 -22.77 -4.25 -7.67
N ASN A 341 -23.50 -3.16 -7.45
CA ASN A 341 -24.69 -2.84 -8.22
C ASN A 341 -24.27 -2.23 -9.56
N ILE A 342 -24.39 -3.00 -10.64
CA ILE A 342 -23.93 -2.60 -11.98
C ILE A 342 -25.04 -1.87 -12.74
N VAL A 343 -24.71 -0.65 -13.18
CA VAL A 343 -25.48 0.12 -14.16
C VAL A 343 -24.74 0.10 -15.48
N VAL A 344 -25.41 -0.34 -16.53
CA VAL A 344 -24.83 -0.40 -17.87
C VAL A 344 -25.30 0.80 -18.69
N VAL A 345 -24.36 1.48 -19.34
CA VAL A 345 -24.64 2.67 -20.16
C VAL A 345 -24.10 2.49 -21.56
N GLU A 346 -24.90 2.83 -22.56
CA GLU A 346 -24.56 2.58 -23.97
C GLU A 346 -24.06 3.84 -24.67
N ASN A 347 -22.94 3.72 -25.38
CA ASN A 347 -22.53 4.71 -26.36
C ASN A 347 -23.36 4.56 -27.65
N THR A 348 -23.89 5.68 -28.13
CA THR A 348 -24.70 5.77 -29.35
C THR A 348 -24.11 6.82 -30.28
N ASP A 349 -24.66 6.99 -31.48
CA ASP A 349 -24.19 8.03 -32.41
C ASP A 349 -24.36 9.46 -31.88
N LYS A 350 -25.17 9.65 -30.83
CA LYS A 350 -25.46 10.96 -30.23
C LYS A 350 -24.86 11.14 -28.83
N VAL A 351 -24.53 10.05 -28.14
CA VAL A 351 -24.12 10.08 -26.73
C VAL A 351 -22.89 9.21 -26.50
N HIS A 352 -21.85 9.80 -25.92
CA HIS A 352 -20.68 9.10 -25.41
C HIS A 352 -20.64 9.17 -23.89
N ASN A 353 -20.48 8.04 -23.24
CA ASN A 353 -20.43 7.93 -21.78
C ASN A 353 -18.98 7.86 -21.31
N LEU A 354 -18.69 8.50 -20.19
CA LEU A 354 -17.39 8.48 -19.53
C LEU A 354 -17.59 8.21 -18.04
N VAL A 355 -16.83 7.28 -17.45
CA VAL A 355 -16.97 6.91 -16.03
C VAL A 355 -15.82 7.49 -15.20
N VAL A 356 -16.13 8.03 -14.03
CA VAL A 356 -15.14 8.53 -13.06
C VAL A 356 -15.62 8.25 -11.63
N CYS A 357 -14.69 8.16 -10.68
CA CYS A 357 -15.01 8.29 -9.27
C CYS A 357 -14.22 9.48 -8.73
N THR A 358 -14.84 10.65 -8.67
CA THR A 358 -14.13 11.88 -8.29
C THR A 358 -13.61 11.84 -6.85
N LEU A 359 -14.25 11.03 -6.00
CA LEU A 359 -14.06 11.03 -4.55
C LEU A 359 -13.08 9.95 -4.07
N CYS A 360 -12.92 8.85 -4.80
CA CYS A 360 -11.94 7.81 -4.48
C CYS A 360 -11.49 7.05 -5.73
N SER A 361 -12.03 5.85 -5.97
CA SER A 361 -11.69 5.01 -7.12
C SER A 361 -12.73 3.91 -7.40
N CYS A 362 -14.00 4.12 -7.04
CA CYS A 362 -15.07 3.13 -7.28
C CYS A 362 -15.01 2.62 -8.73
N TYR A 363 -15.01 1.29 -8.89
CA TYR A 363 -14.71 0.61 -10.15
C TYR A 363 -15.33 -0.80 -10.17
N PRO A 364 -15.89 -1.28 -11.31
CA PRO A 364 -16.53 -2.60 -11.41
C PRO A 364 -15.47 -3.73 -11.48
N ARG A 365 -14.82 -4.03 -10.35
CA ARG A 365 -13.63 -4.90 -10.32
C ARG A 365 -13.89 -6.33 -10.74
N GLN A 366 -15.06 -6.87 -10.39
CA GLN A 366 -15.46 -8.23 -10.82
C GLN A 366 -15.51 -8.39 -12.34
N LEU A 367 -15.57 -7.29 -13.10
CA LEU A 367 -15.69 -7.28 -14.56
C LEU A 367 -14.42 -6.78 -15.26
N LEU A 368 -13.74 -5.80 -14.67
CA LEU A 368 -12.63 -5.08 -15.31
C LEU A 368 -11.29 -5.20 -14.57
N GLY A 369 -11.25 -5.86 -13.41
CA GLY A 369 -10.06 -6.00 -12.57
C GLY A 369 -9.74 -4.76 -11.74
N ILE A 370 -8.48 -4.60 -11.35
CA ILE A 370 -8.02 -3.46 -10.55
C ILE A 370 -8.04 -2.17 -11.41
N PRO A 371 -8.60 -1.05 -10.92
CA PRO A 371 -8.58 0.21 -11.66
C PRO A 371 -7.15 0.64 -12.00
N PRO A 372 -6.87 1.13 -13.21
CA PRO A 372 -5.53 1.57 -13.60
C PRO A 372 -5.07 2.82 -12.84
N GLY A 373 -3.75 3.05 -12.81
CA GLY A 373 -3.10 4.22 -12.20
C GLY A 373 -3.75 5.55 -12.54
N TRP A 374 -3.91 5.80 -13.84
CA TRP A 374 -4.53 7.02 -14.34
C TRP A 374 -5.96 7.23 -13.80
N TYR A 375 -6.76 6.16 -13.62
CA TYR A 375 -8.14 6.29 -13.14
C TYR A 375 -8.20 6.75 -11.67
N LYS A 376 -7.26 6.28 -10.86
CA LYS A 376 -7.12 6.69 -9.44
C LYS A 376 -6.49 8.08 -9.28
N SER A 377 -5.78 8.55 -10.32
CA SER A 377 -5.01 9.79 -10.28
C SER A 377 -5.88 11.02 -10.02
N ARG A 378 -5.32 12.00 -9.29
CA ARG A 378 -5.98 13.29 -9.07
C ARG A 378 -6.25 14.00 -10.40
N SER A 379 -5.30 13.97 -11.33
CA SER A 379 -5.44 14.60 -12.65
C SER A 379 -6.69 14.10 -13.37
N TYR A 380 -6.89 12.77 -13.50
CA TYR A 380 -8.09 12.24 -14.13
C TYR A 380 -9.37 12.62 -13.36
N ARG A 381 -9.39 12.37 -12.06
CA ARG A 381 -10.58 12.56 -11.21
C ARG A 381 -11.08 14.00 -11.16
N VAL A 382 -10.18 14.97 -11.25
CA VAL A 382 -10.51 16.41 -11.23
C VAL A 382 -10.94 16.90 -12.61
N ARG A 383 -10.35 16.36 -13.68
CA ARG A 383 -10.53 16.82 -15.06
C ARG A 383 -11.69 16.15 -15.77
N ALA A 384 -11.92 14.85 -15.58
CA ALA A 384 -13.00 14.12 -16.24
C ALA A 384 -14.39 14.77 -16.12
N PRO A 385 -14.84 15.28 -14.94
CA PRO A 385 -16.12 15.98 -14.85
C PRO A 385 -16.09 17.43 -15.36
N ARG A 386 -14.92 18.05 -15.50
CA ARG A 386 -14.78 19.49 -15.86
C ARG A 386 -14.49 19.72 -17.34
N ASP A 387 -13.55 18.95 -17.90
CA ASP A 387 -13.14 19.00 -19.30
C ASP A 387 -12.97 17.57 -19.86
N PRO A 388 -14.08 16.83 -20.03
CA PRO A 388 -14.04 15.45 -20.51
C PRO A 388 -13.47 15.36 -21.94
N ARG A 389 -13.68 16.36 -22.80
CA ARG A 389 -13.19 16.35 -24.18
C ARG A 389 -11.67 16.38 -24.25
N SER A 390 -11.02 17.18 -23.41
CA SER A 390 -9.56 17.17 -23.33
C SER A 390 -9.04 15.81 -22.88
N ILE A 391 -9.69 15.18 -21.89
CA ILE A 391 -9.31 13.86 -21.40
C ILE A 391 -9.43 12.82 -22.51
N LEU A 392 -10.58 12.75 -23.20
CA LEU A 392 -10.78 11.82 -24.33
C LEU A 392 -9.71 12.00 -25.42
N LYS A 393 -9.33 13.25 -25.73
CA LYS A 393 -8.28 13.55 -26.70
C LYS A 393 -6.91 13.00 -26.31
N GLU A 394 -6.55 13.01 -25.02
CA GLU A 394 -5.30 12.39 -24.53
C GLU A 394 -5.27 10.87 -24.72
N PHE A 395 -6.45 10.22 -24.64
CA PHE A 395 -6.63 8.80 -24.96
C PHE A 395 -6.80 8.55 -26.48
N GLY A 396 -6.62 9.56 -27.32
CA GLY A 396 -6.74 9.45 -28.78
C GLY A 396 -8.18 9.47 -29.30
N THR A 397 -9.17 9.71 -28.43
CA THR A 397 -10.59 9.76 -28.81
C THR A 397 -11.03 11.19 -29.07
N VAL A 398 -11.25 11.50 -30.34
CA VAL A 398 -11.73 12.81 -30.79
C VAL A 398 -13.20 12.67 -31.20
N LEU A 399 -14.10 13.20 -30.36
CA LEU A 399 -15.53 13.16 -30.62
C LEU A 399 -15.99 14.40 -31.39
N PRO A 400 -17.00 14.29 -32.27
CA PRO A 400 -17.67 15.43 -32.88
C PRO A 400 -18.12 16.47 -31.85
N ASN A 401 -18.10 17.75 -32.23
CA ASN A 401 -18.42 18.87 -31.33
C ASN A 401 -19.88 18.83 -30.83
N ASP A 402 -20.79 18.29 -31.64
CA ASP A 402 -22.22 18.15 -31.37
C ASP A 402 -22.59 16.87 -30.60
N MET A 403 -21.67 15.91 -30.48
CA MET A 403 -21.88 14.70 -29.70
C MET A 403 -22.04 15.02 -28.22
N LYS A 404 -23.11 14.54 -27.58
CA LYS A 404 -23.30 14.69 -26.13
C LYS A 404 -22.30 13.80 -25.40
N ILE A 405 -21.63 14.34 -24.39
CA ILE A 405 -20.84 13.54 -23.44
C ILE A 405 -21.61 13.47 -22.12
N GLN A 406 -21.75 12.26 -21.57
CA GLN A 406 -22.37 12.04 -20.27
C GLN A 406 -21.33 11.42 -19.32
N VAL A 407 -20.89 12.22 -18.35
CA VAL A 407 -19.94 11.78 -17.32
C VAL A 407 -20.72 11.18 -16.15
N HIS A 408 -20.42 9.93 -15.82
CA HIS A 408 -21.01 9.20 -14.70
C HIS A 408 -20.02 9.19 -13.54
N ASP A 409 -20.30 10.01 -12.53
CA ASP A 409 -19.50 10.04 -11.30
C ASP A 409 -20.06 9.04 -10.28
N SER A 410 -19.33 7.95 -10.05
CA SER A 410 -19.72 6.88 -9.12
C SER A 410 -19.48 7.31 -7.68
N THR A 411 -20.43 8.06 -7.12
CA THR A 411 -20.38 8.63 -5.77
C THR A 411 -21.10 7.77 -4.71
N SER A 412 -21.81 6.72 -5.14
CA SER A 412 -22.56 5.77 -4.32
C SER A 412 -22.08 4.32 -4.54
N ASP A 413 -22.89 3.34 -4.15
CA ASP A 413 -22.64 1.91 -4.37
C ASP A 413 -22.93 1.43 -5.79
N LEU A 414 -23.30 2.32 -6.71
CA LEU A 414 -23.42 2.01 -8.13
C LEU A 414 -22.04 1.93 -8.79
N ARG A 415 -21.86 0.98 -9.71
CA ARG A 415 -20.71 0.91 -10.62
C ARG A 415 -21.19 0.93 -12.06
N TYR A 416 -20.49 1.68 -12.90
CA TYR A 416 -20.87 1.84 -14.29
C TYR A 416 -20.00 0.97 -15.20
N LEU A 417 -20.64 0.34 -16.19
CA LEU A 417 -19.98 -0.32 -17.32
C LEU A 417 -20.46 0.34 -18.61
N VAL A 418 -19.52 0.81 -19.43
CA VAL A 418 -19.85 1.37 -20.75
C VAL A 418 -19.90 0.24 -21.78
N ILE A 419 -20.98 0.19 -22.56
CA ILE A 419 -21.04 -0.58 -23.80
C ILE A 419 -20.60 0.35 -24.94
N PRO A 420 -19.38 0.20 -25.46
CA PRO A 420 -18.92 1.01 -26.58
C PRO A 420 -19.72 0.71 -27.84
N ARG A 421 -19.64 1.61 -28.83
CA ARG A 421 -20.26 1.39 -30.14
C ARG A 421 -19.54 0.25 -30.86
N ARG A 422 -20.31 -0.62 -31.52
CA ARG A 422 -19.74 -1.60 -32.44
C ARG A 422 -19.29 -0.88 -33.72
N PRO A 423 -18.02 -0.99 -34.15
CA PRO A 423 -17.60 -0.36 -35.39
C PRO A 423 -18.29 -1.01 -36.59
N ALA A 424 -18.76 -0.19 -37.55
CA ALA A 424 -19.52 -0.67 -38.71
C ALA A 424 -18.72 -1.65 -39.60
N THR A 425 -17.40 -1.56 -39.59
CA THR A 425 -16.47 -2.46 -40.31
C THR A 425 -16.48 -3.90 -39.79
N THR A 426 -17.09 -4.15 -38.62
CA THR A 426 -17.05 -5.45 -37.94
C THR A 426 -18.29 -6.32 -38.12
N GLN A 427 -19.20 -6.00 -39.05
CA GLN A 427 -20.48 -6.69 -39.22
C GLN A 427 -20.34 -8.22 -39.31
N ASN A 428 -19.31 -8.69 -40.04
CA ASN A 428 -19.05 -10.12 -40.31
C ASN A 428 -17.94 -10.73 -39.45
N TRP A 429 -17.49 -10.03 -38.40
CA TRP A 429 -16.42 -10.52 -37.54
C TRP A 429 -16.90 -11.67 -36.65
N SER A 430 -15.99 -12.62 -36.39
CA SER A 430 -16.19 -13.67 -35.40
C SER A 430 -16.21 -13.07 -33.98
N ARG A 431 -16.67 -13.85 -33.01
CA ARG A 431 -16.67 -13.45 -31.60
C ARG A 431 -15.25 -13.14 -31.11
N GLU A 432 -14.27 -13.94 -31.51
CA GLU A 432 -12.86 -13.78 -31.14
C GLU A 432 -12.28 -12.47 -31.70
N GLN A 433 -12.63 -12.14 -32.95
CA GLN A 433 -12.23 -10.89 -33.57
C GLN A 433 -12.86 -9.69 -32.85
N LEU A 434 -14.16 -9.77 -32.50
CA LEU A 434 -14.83 -8.72 -31.73
C LEU A 434 -14.26 -8.56 -30.31
N LEU A 435 -13.88 -9.65 -29.65
CA LEU A 435 -13.23 -9.59 -28.34
C LEU A 435 -11.88 -8.87 -28.39
N SER A 436 -11.11 -9.07 -29.47
CA SER A 436 -9.78 -8.47 -29.62
C SER A 436 -9.76 -6.94 -29.66
N ILE A 437 -10.89 -6.30 -29.98
CA ILE A 437 -11.01 -4.83 -30.07
C ILE A 437 -11.68 -4.18 -28.86
N VAL A 438 -12.30 -4.97 -27.98
CA VAL A 438 -12.91 -4.44 -26.75
C VAL A 438 -11.85 -4.34 -25.67
N THR A 439 -11.53 -3.11 -25.28
CA THR A 439 -10.53 -2.82 -24.26
C THR A 439 -11.16 -2.39 -22.94
N ARG A 440 -10.42 -2.51 -21.84
CA ARG A 440 -10.79 -1.90 -20.55
C ARG A 440 -11.13 -0.42 -20.69
N ASP A 441 -10.32 0.30 -21.44
CA ASP A 441 -10.43 1.74 -21.64
C ASP A 441 -11.71 2.12 -22.41
N SER A 442 -12.16 1.26 -23.34
CA SER A 442 -13.45 1.40 -24.02
C SER A 442 -14.66 1.18 -23.10
N MET A 443 -14.51 0.30 -22.10
CA MET A 443 -15.55 0.00 -21.11
C MET A 443 -15.61 1.01 -19.95
N ILE A 444 -14.60 1.87 -19.81
CA ILE A 444 -14.63 3.07 -18.96
C ILE A 444 -15.15 4.28 -19.77
N GLY A 445 -15.03 4.21 -21.10
CA GLY A 445 -15.43 5.27 -22.02
C GLY A 445 -14.35 6.32 -22.27
N VAL A 446 -13.08 6.07 -21.90
CA VAL A 446 -11.98 6.99 -22.22
C VAL A 446 -11.48 6.80 -23.65
N SER A 447 -11.66 5.63 -24.24
CA SER A 447 -11.35 5.35 -25.64
C SER A 447 -12.59 4.91 -26.42
N ASP A 448 -12.73 5.34 -27.67
CA ASP A 448 -13.65 4.70 -28.62
C ASP A 448 -12.96 3.51 -29.31
N ILE A 449 -13.75 2.56 -29.81
CA ILE A 449 -13.21 1.41 -30.53
C ILE A 449 -13.03 1.78 -32.00
N THR A 450 -11.80 1.67 -32.49
CA THR A 450 -11.47 1.84 -33.92
C THR A 450 -10.97 0.48 -34.43
N ALA A 451 -11.55 0.00 -35.54
CA ALA A 451 -11.32 -1.34 -36.10
C ALA A 451 -11.11 -1.29 -37.61
#